data_AF-A0A1B4Z3H5-F1
#
_entry.id   AF-A0A1B4Z3H5-F1
#
_cell.length_a   1.000
_cell.length_b   1.000
_cell.length_c   1.000
_cell.angle_alpha   90.00
_cell.angle_beta   90.00
_cell.angle_gamma   90.00
#
_symmetry.space_group_name_H-M   'P 1'
#
loop_
_entity.id
_entity.type
_entity.pdbx_description
1 polymer ?
#
loop_
_entity_poly.entity_id
_entity_poly.type
_entity_poly.pdbx_seq_one_letter_code
_entity_poly.pdbx_strand_id
1 'polypeptide(L)' 'ICERAFEHSGKLHRHMRIHTGERPHKCGVCSKTFIQSGQLVIHM' A
#
# COMPACT_ATOMS: atom_id res chain seq x y z
N ILE A 1 -5.13 -12.15 7.71
CA ILE A 1 -3.83 -12.77 7.35
C ILE A 1 -4.12 -13.87 6.33
N CYS A 2 -3.28 -14.05 5.29
CA CYS A 2 -3.45 -15.08 4.24
C CYS A 2 -2.13 -15.78 3.88
N GLU A 3 -2.21 -16.89 3.15
CA GLU A 3 -1.10 -17.82 2.86
C GLU A 3 -0.33 -17.51 1.56
N ARG A 4 -0.22 -16.22 1.18
CA ARG A 4 0.56 -15.83 0.01
C ARG A 4 2.07 -15.83 0.32
N ALA A 5 2.84 -16.55 -0.49
CA ALA A 5 4.29 -16.50 -0.48
C ALA A 5 4.83 -15.33 -1.33
N PHE A 6 5.93 -14.73 -0.89
CA PHE A 6 6.61 -13.64 -1.60
C PHE A 6 8.10 -13.91 -1.70
N GLU A 7 8.68 -13.64 -2.86
CA GLU A 7 10.11 -13.81 -3.13
C GLU A 7 10.99 -12.78 -2.37
N HIS A 8 10.43 -11.62 -2.03
CA HIS A 8 11.17 -10.56 -1.33
C HIS A 8 10.40 -10.05 -0.11
N SER A 9 11.14 -9.78 0.97
CA SER A 9 10.60 -9.18 2.20
C SER A 9 9.86 -7.87 1.95
N GLY A 10 10.35 -7.01 1.04
CA GLY A 10 9.66 -5.76 0.68
C GLY A 10 8.27 -5.99 0.06
N LYS A 11 8.10 -7.06 -0.75
CA LYS A 11 6.79 -7.42 -1.32
C LYS A 11 5.85 -7.93 -0.23
N LEU A 12 6.35 -8.75 0.71
CA LEU A 12 5.59 -9.21 1.87
C LEU A 12 5.16 -8.04 2.76
N HIS A 13 6.08 -7.17 3.16
CA HIS A 13 5.78 -6.02 4.02
C HIS A 13 4.70 -5.12 3.41
N ARG A 14 4.82 -4.80 2.11
CA ARG A 14 3.82 -4.05 1.37
C ARG A 14 2.48 -4.80 1.30
N HIS A 15 2.49 -6.11 1.13
CA HIS A 15 1.27 -6.92 1.14
C HIS A 15 0.57 -6.88 2.50
N MET A 16 1.33 -6.89 3.60
CA MET A 16 0.76 -6.85 4.95
C MET A 16 -0.09 -5.61 5.23
N ARG A 17 0.16 -4.50 4.53
CA ARG A 17 -0.69 -3.29 4.57
C ARG A 17 -2.15 -3.55 4.20
N ILE A 18 -2.43 -4.60 3.42
CA ILE A 18 -3.81 -5.00 3.08
C ILE A 18 -4.52 -5.58 4.31
N HIS A 19 -3.79 -6.28 5.18
CA HIS A 19 -4.35 -6.84 6.41
C HIS A 19 -4.44 -5.80 7.52
N THR A 20 -3.47 -4.89 7.62
CA THR A 20 -3.46 -3.84 8.66
C THR A 20 -4.31 -2.62 8.30
N GLY A 21 -4.65 -2.45 7.02
CA GLY A 21 -5.31 -1.26 6.51
C GLY A 21 -4.40 -0.02 6.41
N GLU A 22 -3.08 -0.18 6.60
CA GLU A 22 -2.13 0.92 6.52
C GLU A 22 -2.09 1.52 5.11
N ARG A 23 -2.30 2.83 5.02
CA ARG A 23 -2.26 3.59 3.77
C ARG A 23 -1.38 4.83 3.94
N PRO A 24 -0.05 4.67 3.86
CA PRO A 24 0.89 5.74 4.22
C PRO A 24 0.94 6.87 3.19
N HIS A 25 0.39 6.68 2.00
CA HIS A 25 0.45 7.66 0.92
C HIS A 25 -0.85 8.46 0.86
N LYS A 26 -0.85 9.69 1.36
CA LYS A 26 -2.03 10.57 1.34
C LYS A 26 -1.95 11.58 0.19
N CYS A 27 -3.06 11.78 -0.51
CA CYS A 27 -3.24 12.86 -1.46
C CYS A 27 -3.42 14.19 -0.72
N GLY A 28 -2.56 15.16 -1.04
CA GLY A 28 -2.62 16.51 -0.47
C GLY A 28 -3.83 17.33 -0.91
N VAL A 29 -4.49 16.94 -2.01
CA VAL A 29 -5.64 17.68 -2.57
C VAL A 29 -6.98 17.17 -2.04
N CYS A 30 -7.24 15.86 -2.15
CA CYS A 30 -8.54 15.27 -1.82
C CYS A 30 -8.53 14.34 -0.59
N SER A 31 -7.45 14.33 0.19
CA SER A 31 -7.27 13.50 1.39
C SER A 31 -7.40 11.98 1.22
N LYS A 32 -7.57 11.47 -0.01
CA LYS A 32 -7.55 10.02 -0.31
C LYS A 32 -6.21 9.41 0.08
N THR A 33 -6.23 8.21 0.63
CA THR A 33 -5.03 7.47 1.04
C THR A 33 -4.85 6.21 0.21
N PHE A 34 -3.58 5.85 -0.05
CA PHE A 34 -3.18 4.76 -0.93
C PHE A 34 -2.16 3.87 -0.21
N ILE A 35 -2.18 2.57 -0.58
CA ILE A 35 -1.28 1.56 0.01
C ILE A 35 0.13 1.70 -0.56
N GLN A 36 0.24 2.12 -1.83
CA GLN A 36 1.50 2.25 -2.57
C GLN A 36 1.67 3.64 -3.17
N SER A 37 2.91 4.11 -3.28
CA SER A 37 3.26 5.39 -3.90
C SER A 37 2.83 5.47 -5.37
N GLY A 38 3.01 4.39 -6.14
CA GLY A 38 2.59 4.37 -7.54
C GLY A 38 1.08 4.60 -7.73
N GLN A 39 0.26 4.15 -6.78
CA GLN A 39 -1.19 4.42 -6.81
C GLN A 39 -1.50 5.90 -6.56
N LEU A 40 -0.74 6.56 -5.68
CA LEU A 40 -0.85 8.00 -5.46
C LEU A 40 -0.39 8.78 -6.71
N VAL A 41 0.69 8.36 -7.36
CA VAL A 41 1.21 9.01 -8.58
C VAL A 41 0.20 8.93 -9.73
N ILE A 42 -0.46 7.79 -9.92
CA ILE A 42 -1.50 7.64 -10.96
C ILE A 42 -2.76 8.46 -10.63
N HIS A 43 -2.99 8.74 -9.34
CA HIS A 43 -4.16 9.50 -8.89
C HIS A 43 -4.01 11.02 -9.07
N MET A 44 -2.79 11.53 -8.93
CA MET A 44 -2.45 12.96 -9.04
C MET A 44 -2.44 13.40 -10.50
#